data_AF-A0A3N9X407-F1
#
_entry.id   AF-A0A3N9X407-F1
#
_cell.length_a   1.000
_cell.length_b   1.000
_cell.length_c   1.000
_cell.angle_alpha   90.00
_cell.angle_beta   90.00
_cell.angle_gamma   90.00
#
_symmetry.space_group_name_H-M   'P 1'
#
loop_
_entity.id
_entity.type
_entity.pdbx_description
1 polymer ?
#
loop_
_entity_poly.entity_id
_entity_poly.type
_entity_poly.pdbx_seq_one_letter_code
_entity_poly.pdbx_strand_id
1 'polypeptide(L)'
;MGGFTVDPDEVAGFAERILTASQEFGDRMLLAQEQFPAPLTAFGDTPTATLAYDACQGATDAVMAAAGALHAVLEGDADRLYLVAFSTQQTDDEAGGLMGGLLGGST
;
A
#
# COMPACT_ATOMS: atom_id res chain seq x y z
N MET A 1 9.35 12.21 -31.84
CA MET A 1 9.16 11.27 -30.71
C MET A 1 7.84 11.63 -30.09
N GLY A 2 6.85 10.74 -30.11
CA GLY A 2 5.58 10.98 -29.43
C GLY A 2 5.85 11.06 -27.93
N GLY A 3 5.58 12.22 -27.32
CA GLY A 3 5.73 12.37 -25.88
C GLY A 3 4.73 11.46 -25.18
N PHE A 4 5.21 10.62 -24.27
CA PHE A 4 4.35 9.95 -23.31
C PHE A 4 3.95 11.01 -22.29
N THR A 5 2.72 11.52 -22.39
CA THR A 5 2.14 12.38 -21.35
C THR A 5 1.59 11.48 -20.26
N VAL A 6 2.05 11.68 -19.04
CA VAL A 6 1.51 11.00 -17.85
C VAL A 6 0.22 11.71 -17.47
N ASP A 7 -0.89 10.98 -17.43
CA ASP A 7 -2.16 11.51 -16.94
C ASP A 7 -2.14 11.50 -15.39
N PRO A 8 -2.15 12.67 -14.72
CA PRO A 8 -2.10 12.73 -13.27
C PRO A 8 -3.32 12.07 -12.60
N ASP A 9 -4.49 12.10 -13.24
CA ASP A 9 -5.70 11.47 -12.70
C ASP A 9 -5.59 9.93 -12.75
N GLU A 10 -5.00 9.39 -13.81
CA GLU A 10 -4.75 7.94 -13.93
C GLU A 10 -3.74 7.45 -12.88
N VAL A 11 -2.67 8.22 -12.65
CA VAL A 11 -1.65 7.91 -11.63
C VAL A 11 -2.24 7.98 -10.22
N ALA A 12 -3.01 9.04 -9.90
CA ALA A 12 -3.68 9.17 -8.62
C ALA A 12 -4.69 8.03 -8.38
N GLY A 13 -5.49 7.69 -9.40
CA GLY A 13 -6.41 6.56 -9.31
C GLY A 13 -5.72 5.21 -9.15
N PHE A 14 -4.51 5.04 -9.69
CA PHE A 14 -3.70 3.84 -9.44
C PHE A 14 -3.14 3.80 -8.02
N ALA A 15 -2.65 4.93 -7.50
CA ALA A 15 -2.19 5.08 -6.12
C ALA A 15 -3.30 4.73 -5.11
N GLU A 16 -4.52 5.25 -5.34
CA GLU A 16 -5.69 4.94 -4.53
C GLU A 16 -6.00 3.45 -4.49
N ARG A 17 -6.01 2.78 -5.66
CA ARG A 17 -6.24 1.32 -5.72
C ARG A 17 -5.19 0.52 -4.96
N ILE A 18 -3.91 0.92 -5.01
CA ILE A 18 -2.85 0.27 -4.24
C ILE A 18 -3.11 0.45 -2.74
N LEU A 19 -3.42 1.67 -2.31
CA LEU A 19 -3.67 1.98 -0.90
C LEU A 19 -4.88 1.20 -0.37
N THR A 20 -5.99 1.17 -1.10
CA THR A 20 -7.19 0.40 -0.74
C THR A 20 -6.87 -1.09 -0.65
N ALA A 21 -6.20 -1.66 -1.66
CA ALA A 21 -5.84 -3.08 -1.64
C ALA A 21 -4.90 -3.43 -0.47
N SER A 22 -4.01 -2.50 -0.11
CA SER A 22 -3.09 -2.65 1.01
C SER A 22 -3.81 -2.64 2.37
N GLN A 23 -4.78 -1.75 2.55
CA GLN A 23 -5.63 -1.70 3.75
C GLN A 23 -6.46 -2.98 3.87
N GLU A 24 -7.13 -3.41 2.79
CA GLU A 24 -7.88 -4.66 2.79
C GLU A 24 -7.01 -5.88 3.14
N PHE A 25 -5.76 -5.90 2.65
CA PHE A 25 -4.80 -6.94 2.99
C PHE A 25 -4.46 -6.90 4.49
N GLY A 26 -4.13 -5.73 5.04
CA GLY A 26 -3.85 -5.54 6.46
C GLY A 26 -5.00 -6.00 7.36
N ASP A 27 -6.23 -5.60 7.03
CA ASP A 27 -7.44 -5.96 7.76
C ASP A 27 -7.68 -7.48 7.73
N ARG A 28 -7.51 -8.12 6.56
CA ARG A 28 -7.65 -9.58 6.44
C ARG A 28 -6.58 -10.33 7.22
N MET A 29 -5.37 -9.80 7.30
CA MET A 29 -4.28 -10.39 8.09
C MET A 29 -4.56 -10.29 9.60
N LEU A 30 -5.06 -9.15 10.08
CA LEU A 30 -5.49 -8.99 11.47
C LEU A 30 -6.63 -9.95 11.82
N LEU A 31 -7.64 -10.06 10.96
CA LEU A 31 -8.75 -11.00 11.14
C LEU A 31 -8.27 -12.46 11.12
N ALA A 32 -7.29 -12.80 10.27
CA ALA A 32 -6.69 -14.12 10.27
C ALA A 32 -5.92 -14.42 11.57
N GLN A 33 -5.24 -13.43 12.14
CA GLN A 33 -4.53 -13.56 13.42
C GLN A 33 -5.49 -13.89 14.57
N GLU A 34 -6.66 -13.24 14.61
CA GLU A 34 -7.70 -13.50 15.62
C GLU A 34 -8.26 -14.93 15.55
N GLN A 35 -8.24 -15.54 14.37
CA GLN A 35 -8.72 -16.91 14.14
C GLN A 35 -7.65 -17.98 14.38
N PHE A 36 -6.39 -17.58 14.52
CA PHE A 36 -5.27 -18.51 14.63
C PHE A 36 -4.89 -19.02 16.04
N PRO A 37 -5.41 -18.52 17.19
CA PRO A 37 -4.93 -19.02 18.48
C PRO A 37 -5.54 -20.39 18.78
N ALA A 38 -4.90 -21.45 18.29
CA ALA A 38 -5.09 -22.78 18.82
C ALA A 38 -4.51 -22.80 20.24
N PRO A 39 -5.29 -23.16 21.27
CA PRO A 39 -4.76 -23.25 22.62
C PRO A 39 -3.69 -24.34 22.68
N LEU A 40 -2.69 -24.21 23.57
CA LEU A 40 -1.66 -25.24 23.77
C LEU A 40 -2.26 -26.64 23.98
N THR A 41 -3.42 -26.72 24.64
CA THR A 41 -4.16 -27.98 24.85
C THR A 41 -4.58 -28.69 23.56
N ALA A 42 -4.71 -27.98 22.44
CA ALA A 42 -5.00 -28.57 21.12
C ALA A 42 -3.80 -29.36 20.55
N PHE A 43 -2.58 -29.09 21.04
CA PHE A 43 -1.36 -29.79 20.63
C PHE A 43 -1.05 -31.01 21.51
N GLY A 44 -1.70 -31.13 22.67
CA GLY A 44 -1.48 -32.18 23.67
C GLY A 44 -0.62 -31.73 24.85
N ASP A 45 -0.22 -32.68 25.70
CA ASP A 45 0.44 -32.46 27.00
C ASP A 45 1.90 -32.96 27.04
N THR A 46 2.48 -33.26 25.89
CA THR A 46 3.86 -33.74 25.78
C THR A 46 4.85 -32.59 25.58
N PRO A 47 6.15 -32.77 25.89
CA PRO A 47 7.17 -31.78 25.53
C PRO A 47 7.22 -31.47 24.03
N THR A 48 6.92 -32.46 23.17
CA THR A 48 6.82 -32.27 21.72
C THR A 48 5.63 -31.38 21.33
N ALA A 49 4.53 -31.44 22.08
CA ALA A 49 3.38 -30.55 21.88
C ALA A 49 3.75 -29.08 22.15
N THR A 50 4.52 -28.81 23.20
CA THR A 50 5.05 -27.47 23.49
C THR A 50 5.94 -26.96 22.37
N LEU A 51 6.88 -27.78 21.87
CA LEU A 51 7.74 -27.39 20.75
C LEU A 51 6.94 -27.09 19.47
N ALA A 52 5.91 -27.89 19.18
CA ALA A 52 5.03 -27.66 18.03
C ALA A 52 4.21 -26.37 18.18
N TYR A 53 3.70 -26.10 19.38
CA TYR A 53 3.01 -24.86 19.71
C TYR A 53 3.92 -23.64 19.54
N ASP A 54 5.12 -23.67 20.12
CA ASP A 54 6.09 -22.57 20.02
C ASP A 54 6.49 -22.30 18.56
N ALA A 55 6.70 -23.35 17.77
CA ALA A 55 6.97 -23.22 16.34
C ALA A 55 5.79 -22.60 15.58
N CYS A 56 4.56 -22.95 15.95
CA CYS A 56 3.34 -22.40 15.35
C CYS A 56 3.18 -20.91 15.69
N GLN A 57 3.43 -20.53 16.94
CA GLN A 57 3.44 -19.13 17.38
C GLN A 57 4.51 -18.32 16.65
N GLY A 58 5.75 -18.84 16.61
CA GLY A 58 6.85 -18.17 15.90
C GLY A 58 6.59 -18.00 14.40
N ALA A 59 5.94 -18.98 13.75
CA ALA A 59 5.52 -18.85 12.36
C ALA A 59 4.44 -17.77 12.19
N THR A 60 3.47 -17.70 13.10
CA THR A 60 2.41 -16.68 13.09
C THR A 60 3.01 -15.28 13.24
N ASP A 61 3.89 -15.09 14.23
CA ASP A 61 4.57 -13.81 14.45
C ASP A 61 5.39 -13.37 13.23
N ALA A 62 6.13 -14.30 12.62
CA ALA A 62 6.92 -14.02 11.42
C ALA A 62 6.05 -13.61 10.23
N VAL A 63 4.89 -14.26 10.04
CA VAL A 63 3.93 -13.92 8.99
C VAL A 63 3.34 -12.52 9.24
N MET A 64 2.97 -12.21 10.48
CA MET A 64 2.42 -10.89 10.82
C MET A 64 3.45 -9.77 10.62
N ALA A 65 4.70 -10.00 11.00
CA ALA A 65 5.78 -9.05 10.75
C ALA A 65 6.01 -8.82 9.24
N ALA A 66 6.01 -9.89 8.45
CA ALA A 66 6.15 -9.79 6.99
C ALA A 66 4.98 -9.06 6.33
N ALA A 67 3.75 -9.32 6.78
CA ALA A 67 2.55 -8.64 6.30
C ALA A 67 2.58 -7.13 6.63
N GLY A 68 2.98 -6.77 7.85
CA GLY A 68 3.15 -5.37 8.24
C GLY A 68 4.22 -4.65 7.43
N ALA A 69 5.34 -5.31 7.13
CA ALA A 69 6.38 -4.75 6.26
C ALA A 69 5.89 -4.54 4.83
N LEU A 70 5.13 -5.49 4.27
CA LEU A 70 4.53 -5.35 2.94
C LEU A 70 3.54 -4.18 2.89
N HIS A 71 2.68 -4.06 3.90
CA HIS A 71 1.75 -2.93 4.03
C HIS A 71 2.49 -1.58 3.97
N ALA A 72 3.52 -1.41 4.80
CA ALA A 72 4.29 -0.16 4.83
C ALA A 72 4.98 0.17 3.48
N VAL A 73 5.42 -0.85 2.74
CA VAL A 73 5.98 -0.64 1.39
C VAL A 73 4.91 -0.15 0.42
N LEU A 74 3.74 -0.78 0.42
CA LEU A 74 2.63 -0.41 -0.47
C LEU A 74 2.10 1.01 -0.18
N GLU A 75 1.98 1.39 1.10
CA GLU A 75 1.65 2.77 1.48
C GLU A 75 2.71 3.75 0.97
N GLY A 76 4.00 3.47 1.20
CA GLY A 76 5.08 4.34 0.74
C GLY A 76 5.16 4.46 -0.78
N ASP A 77 4.78 3.42 -1.53
CA ASP A 77 4.68 3.46 -2.98
C ASP A 77 3.47 4.27 -3.46
N ALA A 78 2.32 4.14 -2.78
CA ALA A 78 1.15 4.97 -3.04
C ALA A 78 1.45 6.47 -2.81
N ASP A 79 2.14 6.81 -1.72
CA ASP A 79 2.57 8.19 -1.43
C ASP A 79 3.46 8.75 -2.55
N ARG A 80 4.41 7.96 -3.04
CA ARG A 80 5.27 8.36 -4.18
C ARG A 80 4.46 8.60 -5.45
N LEU A 81 3.48 7.75 -5.73
CA LEU A 81 2.61 7.90 -6.90
C LEU A 81 1.75 9.17 -6.78
N TYR A 82 1.21 9.47 -5.60
CA TYR A 82 0.50 10.72 -5.36
C TYR A 82 1.40 11.93 -5.58
N LEU A 83 2.64 11.92 -5.06
CA LEU A 83 3.59 13.00 -5.29
C LEU A 83 3.85 13.25 -6.79
N VAL A 84 3.99 12.18 -7.57
CA VAL A 84 4.17 12.27 -9.03
C VAL A 84 2.92 12.83 -9.71
N ALA A 85 1.72 12.39 -9.33
CA ALA A 85 0.47 12.91 -9.86
C ALA A 85 0.34 14.42 -9.59
N PHE A 86 0.56 14.85 -8.35
CA PHE A 86 0.51 16.27 -7.97
C PHE A 86 1.56 17.12 -8.69
N SER A 87 2.80 16.63 -8.83
CA SER A 87 3.85 17.38 -9.54
C SER A 87 3.52 17.54 -11.03
N THR A 88 2.89 16.53 -11.62
CA THR A 88 2.47 16.54 -13.03
C THR A 88 1.35 17.55 -13.23
N GLN A 89 0.33 17.52 -12.37
CA GLN A 89 -0.78 18.47 -12.42
C GLN A 89 -0.32 19.93 -12.23
N GLN A 90 0.59 20.18 -11.28
CA GLN A 90 1.17 21.51 -11.11
C GLN A 90 1.91 22.00 -12.37
N THR A 91 2.68 21.11 -13.01
CA THR A 91 3.40 21.45 -14.24
C THR A 91 2.43 21.80 -15.37
N ASP A 92 1.33 21.05 -15.50
CA ASP A 92 0.30 21.29 -16.50
C ASP A 92 -0.46 22.60 -16.25
N ASP A 93 -0.78 22.90 -14.99
CA ASP A 93 -1.43 24.16 -14.59
C ASP A 93 -0.53 25.38 -14.89
N GLU A 94 0.77 25.28 -14.59
CA GLU A 94 1.75 26.34 -14.90
C GLU A 94 1.90 26.55 -16.42
N ALA A 95 1.98 25.47 -17.19
CA ALA A 95 2.05 25.53 -18.66
C ALA A 95 0.76 26.12 -19.27
N GLY A 96 -0.41 25.73 -18.74
CA GLY A 96 -1.71 26.27 -19.13
C GLY A 96 -1.85 27.75 -18.81
N GLY A 97 -1.39 28.19 -17.63
CA GLY A 97 -1.38 29.60 -17.23
C GLY A 97 -0.46 30.46 -18.09
N LEU A 98 0.73 29.95 -18.46
CA LEU A 98 1.65 30.63 -19.37
C LEU A 98 1.09 30.76 -20.79
N MET A 99 0.46 29.71 -21.34
CA MET A 99 -0.20 29.78 -22.64
C MET A 99 -1.45 30.68 -22.62
N GLY A 100 -2.24 30.65 -21.55
CA GLY A 100 -3.38 31.54 -21.35
C GLY A 100 -2.98 33.01 -21.26
N GLY A 101 -1.85 33.32 -20.61
CA GLY A 101 -1.28 34.67 -20.57
C GLY A 101 -0.73 35.16 -21.91
N LEU A 102 -0.12 34.26 -22.71
CA LEU A 102 0.37 34.54 -24.06
C LEU A 102 -0.75 34.74 -25.09
N LEU A 103 -1.91 34.09 -24.91
CA LEU A 103 -3.06 34.19 -25.82
C LEU A 103 -4.12 35.21 -25.36
N GLY A 104 -4.13 35.57 -24.07
CA GLY A 104 -5.05 36.55 -23.47
C GLY A 104 -4.50 37.97 -23.38
N GLY A 105 -3.23 38.19 -23.72
CA GLY A 105 -2.60 39.52 -23.75
C GLY A 105 -2.97 40.34 -25.00
N SER A 106 -4.23 40.75 -25.11
CA SER A 106 -4.68 41.79 -26.06
C SER A 106 -5.96 42.46 -25.56
N THR A 107 -5.81 43.45 -24.67
CA THR A 107 -6.32 44.84 -24.73
C THR A 107 -6.12 45.51 -23.37
#